data_AF-A0A843C105-F1
#
_entry.id   AF-A0A843C105-F1
#
_cell.length_a   1.000
_cell.length_b   1.000
_cell.length_c   1.000
_cell.angle_alpha   90.00
_cell.angle_beta   90.00
_cell.angle_gamma   90.00
#
_symmetry.space_group_name_H-M   'P 1'
#
loop_
_entity.id
_entity.type
_entity.pdbx_description
1 polymer ?
#
loop_
_entity_poly.entity_id
_entity_poly.type
_entity_poly.pdbx_seq_one_letter_code
_entity_poly.pdbx_strand_id
1 'polypeptide(L)'
;MQWKTIILNYLEKGSLPFPIFRCCFELKTNLYALINETSLRFTSARGEAFTFPTRVTNKLAYLCGICNGDGNLRDYWIIIADETKEHIEFISNMLHELFSKKGKLMKTGGAWIVKLNLLWAVRLFNFLTDQAIDEPKYDSLREPVIFQQLGEPFRSLYWRGAFDADGSFKRRMSFSTMSETYAIDLQKFLSTYNISSKIILTTLNASQIEIPAQYKWLFAQMIGCSHLKKMKDFLLFLKKSKLYKVFTGINEHHLTQDKHYFDFSLLPTLQVLGLDQFLEQIPFPYNSSDKYRRYSENGVTIRKLIQYIEMLPRPYPSVMTVLQDYNELIHFRSSSSTPIRLPLQPSPEFRHIMSHLVPTARGATLMDTSKPFQVLVQNTFSLPILKSNLLEHRVINRFLTLYGKYELSQQPLTISEISSLTDFWSKKLE
;
A
#
# COMPACT_ATOMS: atom_id res chain seq x y z
N MET A 1 -23.08 50.31 -3.25
CA MET A 1 -23.65 49.97 -1.92
C MET A 1 -22.50 49.76 -0.95
N GLN A 2 -22.45 50.48 0.17
CA GLN A 2 -21.39 50.29 1.17
C GLN A 2 -21.59 48.95 1.90
N TRP A 3 -20.52 48.20 2.11
CA TRP A 3 -20.52 46.87 2.76
C TRP A 3 -21.25 46.86 4.11
N LYS A 4 -21.18 47.97 4.86
CA LYS A 4 -21.87 48.18 6.13
C LYS A 4 -23.39 48.06 6.02
N THR A 5 -23.99 48.59 4.95
CA THR A 5 -25.43 48.51 4.68
C THR A 5 -25.87 47.08 4.37
N ILE A 6 -25.02 46.30 3.70
CA ILE A 6 -25.28 44.90 3.38
C ILE A 6 -25.29 44.06 4.67
N ILE A 7 -24.31 44.26 5.54
CA ILE A 7 -24.21 43.55 6.84
C ILE A 7 -25.39 43.90 7.76
N LEU A 8 -25.75 45.18 7.87
CA LEU A 8 -26.92 45.61 8.66
C LEU A 8 -28.20 44.94 8.16
N ASN A 9 -28.39 44.87 6.84
CA ASN A 9 -29.52 44.16 6.24
C ASN A 9 -29.55 42.66 6.57
N TYR A 10 -28.39 42.00 6.68
CA TYR A 10 -28.33 40.60 7.07
C TYR A 10 -28.68 40.43 8.56
N LEU A 11 -28.12 41.29 9.43
CA LEU A 11 -28.35 41.26 10.88
C LEU A 11 -29.80 41.58 11.26
N GLU A 12 -30.42 42.58 10.62
CA GLU A 12 -31.84 42.94 10.80
C GLU A 12 -32.78 41.77 10.43
N LYS A 13 -32.33 40.88 9.54
CA LYS A 13 -33.05 39.67 9.11
C LYS A 13 -32.69 38.44 9.95
N GLY A 14 -31.91 38.58 11.03
CA GLY A 14 -31.46 37.46 11.86
C GLY A 14 -30.50 36.50 11.15
N SER A 15 -29.81 36.97 10.10
CA SER A 15 -28.90 36.17 9.29
C SER A 15 -27.47 36.69 9.42
N LEU A 16 -26.48 35.79 9.56
CA LEU A 16 -25.08 36.16 9.69
C LEU A 16 -24.31 35.73 8.43
N PRO A 17 -23.67 36.65 7.69
CA PRO A 17 -22.81 36.27 6.57
C PRO A 17 -21.68 35.35 7.04
N PHE A 18 -21.46 34.25 6.32
CA PHE A 18 -20.47 33.21 6.67
C PHE A 18 -19.04 33.75 6.95
N PRO A 19 -18.53 34.77 6.24
CA PRO A 19 -17.24 35.38 6.59
C PRO A 19 -17.24 36.10 7.95
N ILE A 20 -18.39 36.66 8.37
CA ILE A 20 -18.55 37.32 9.68
C ILE A 20 -18.68 36.29 10.80
N PHE A 21 -19.38 35.17 10.55
CA PHE A 21 -19.38 34.01 11.45
C PHE A 21 -17.96 33.56 11.83
N ARG A 22 -17.02 33.68 10.88
CA ARG A 22 -15.60 33.36 11.08
C ARG A 22 -14.86 34.36 11.99
N CYS A 23 -15.27 35.62 12.01
CA CYS A 23 -14.71 36.66 12.88
C CYS A 23 -15.35 36.70 14.27
N CYS A 24 -16.48 36.00 14.46
CA CYS A 24 -17.24 35.98 15.72
C CYS A 24 -16.66 35.04 16.80
N PHE A 25 -15.40 34.57 16.67
CA PHE A 25 -14.76 33.74 17.70
C PHE A 25 -14.66 34.45 19.07
N GLU A 26 -14.83 35.77 19.13
CA GLU A 26 -14.88 36.56 20.37
C GLU A 26 -16.31 36.93 20.85
N LEU A 27 -17.37 36.58 20.12
CA LEU A 27 -18.74 36.98 20.48
C LEU A 27 -19.43 35.95 21.39
N LYS A 28 -19.22 36.14 22.70
CA LYS A 28 -20.05 35.79 23.88
C LYS A 28 -20.61 34.36 24.02
N THR A 29 -20.55 33.91 25.27
CA THR A 29 -21.02 32.65 25.89
C THR A 29 -22.40 32.10 25.49
N ASN A 30 -23.31 32.90 24.92
CA ASN A 30 -24.63 32.41 24.48
C ASN A 30 -24.60 31.73 23.08
N LEU A 31 -23.58 31.97 22.26
CA LEU A 31 -23.38 31.24 20.99
C LEU A 31 -22.93 29.79 21.22
N TYR A 32 -22.28 29.49 22.34
CA TYR A 32 -21.86 28.13 22.69
C TYR A 32 -23.05 27.16 22.88
N ALA A 33 -24.22 27.66 23.28
CA ALA A 33 -25.44 26.86 23.33
C ALA A 33 -25.93 26.43 21.93
N LEU A 34 -25.76 27.29 20.91
CA LEU A 34 -25.99 26.97 19.49
C LEU A 34 -24.89 26.09 18.89
N ILE A 35 -23.66 26.17 19.41
CA ILE A 35 -22.51 25.34 18.98
C ILE A 35 -22.68 23.87 19.36
N ASN A 36 -23.56 23.52 20.31
CA ASN A 36 -23.89 22.13 20.63
C ASN A 36 -24.82 21.46 19.60
N GLU A 37 -25.50 22.22 18.75
CA GLU A 37 -26.32 21.65 17.68
C GLU A 37 -25.43 21.29 16.48
N THR A 38 -25.55 20.05 15.99
CA THR A 38 -24.83 19.55 14.82
C THR A 38 -25.35 20.13 13.50
N SER A 39 -26.54 20.73 13.52
CA SER A 39 -27.17 21.36 12.36
C SER A 39 -28.10 22.48 12.78
N LEU A 40 -28.15 23.55 11.99
CA LEU A 40 -29.12 24.64 12.14
C LEU A 40 -30.25 24.48 11.14
N ARG A 41 -31.49 24.71 11.57
CA ARG A 41 -32.66 24.72 10.67
C ARG A 41 -32.97 26.13 10.22
N PHE A 42 -33.19 26.30 8.93
CA PHE A 42 -33.59 27.56 8.32
C PHE A 42 -34.83 27.37 7.47
N THR A 43 -35.60 28.44 7.34
CA THR A 43 -36.68 28.53 6.36
C THR A 43 -36.32 29.62 5.37
N SER A 44 -36.27 29.29 4.08
CA SER A 44 -36.03 30.28 3.03
C SER A 44 -37.18 31.29 2.97
N ALA A 45 -36.93 32.43 2.30
CA ALA A 45 -38.00 33.40 1.98
C ALA A 45 -39.16 32.80 1.15
N ARG A 46 -38.97 31.60 0.55
CA ARG A 46 -40.00 30.86 -0.19
C ARG A 46 -40.71 29.79 0.66
N GLY A 47 -40.44 29.73 1.97
CA GLY A 47 -41.02 28.73 2.86
C GLY A 47 -40.35 27.35 2.85
N GLU A 48 -39.34 27.12 1.99
CA GLU A 48 -38.60 25.85 2.02
C GLU A 48 -37.76 25.74 3.29
N ALA A 49 -37.96 24.69 4.07
CA ALA A 49 -37.14 24.35 5.22
C ALA A 49 -35.88 23.59 4.78
N PHE A 50 -34.73 23.93 5.38
CA PHE A 50 -33.47 23.24 5.12
C PHE A 50 -32.55 23.23 6.34
N THR A 51 -31.63 22.27 6.40
CA THR A 51 -30.64 22.13 7.47
C THR A 51 -29.26 22.51 7.00
N PHE A 52 -28.49 23.22 7.82
CA PHE A 52 -27.09 23.55 7.57
C PHE A 52 -26.19 22.86 8.59
N PRO A 53 -25.25 21.99 8.19
CA PRO A 53 -24.31 21.39 9.14
C PRO A 53 -23.37 22.46 9.69
N THR A 54 -23.29 22.58 11.01
CA THR A 54 -22.43 23.55 11.72
C THR A 54 -21.02 23.03 11.94
N ARG A 55 -20.81 21.72 11.74
CA ARG A 55 -19.53 21.02 11.89
C ARG A 55 -19.34 20.07 10.71
N VAL A 56 -18.08 19.73 10.41
CA VAL A 56 -17.77 18.66 9.46
C VAL A 56 -18.24 17.33 10.04
N THR A 57 -19.11 16.64 9.31
CA THR A 57 -19.59 15.30 9.66
C THR A 57 -18.89 14.23 8.81
N ASN A 58 -18.96 12.97 9.24
CA ASN A 58 -18.43 11.83 8.48
C ASN A 58 -19.00 11.78 7.05
N LYS A 59 -20.32 11.96 6.92
CA LYS A 59 -21.03 11.99 5.64
C LYS A 59 -20.61 13.17 4.76
N LEU A 60 -20.39 14.35 5.35
CA LEU A 60 -19.95 15.52 4.60
C LEU A 60 -18.53 15.32 4.07
N ALA A 61 -17.62 14.77 4.87
CA ALA A 61 -16.25 14.46 4.42
C ALA A 61 -16.25 13.44 3.26
N TYR A 62 -17.01 12.36 3.39
CA TYR A 62 -17.20 11.37 2.33
C TYR A 62 -17.77 11.99 1.04
N LEU A 63 -18.85 12.78 1.15
CA LEU A 63 -19.46 13.43 0.00
C LEU A 63 -18.52 14.43 -0.68
N CYS A 64 -17.67 15.15 0.07
CA CYS A 64 -16.65 16.01 -0.53
C CYS A 64 -15.68 15.21 -1.40
N GLY A 65 -15.29 14.01 -0.97
CA GLY A 65 -14.46 13.09 -1.77
C GLY A 65 -15.15 12.65 -3.05
N ILE A 66 -16.41 12.23 -2.96
CA ILE A 66 -17.25 11.88 -4.11
C ILE A 66 -17.39 13.07 -5.07
N CYS A 67 -17.62 14.27 -4.53
CA CYS A 67 -17.83 15.47 -5.35
C CYS A 67 -16.55 15.88 -6.09
N ASN A 68 -15.38 15.78 -5.44
CA ASN A 68 -14.10 16.03 -6.08
C ASN A 68 -13.79 15.00 -7.18
N GLY A 69 -14.25 13.75 -7.07
CA GLY A 69 -14.11 12.73 -8.13
C GLY A 69 -15.14 12.86 -9.26
N ASP A 70 -16.41 12.59 -8.98
CA ASP A 70 -17.49 12.52 -9.98
C ASP A 70 -18.46 13.70 -9.97
N GLY A 71 -18.29 14.62 -9.01
CA GLY A 71 -19.17 15.78 -8.84
C GLY A 71 -18.76 17.02 -9.62
N ASN A 72 -19.72 17.90 -9.89
CA ASN A 72 -19.51 19.24 -10.39
C ASN A 72 -20.37 20.23 -9.61
N LEU A 73 -19.78 21.39 -9.34
CA LEU A 73 -20.45 22.53 -8.74
C LEU A 73 -20.83 23.52 -9.83
N ARG A 74 -22.10 23.92 -9.84
CA ARG A 74 -22.63 25.04 -10.62
C ARG A 74 -23.37 25.97 -9.69
N ASP A 75 -23.56 27.23 -10.05
CA ASP A 75 -24.16 28.30 -9.24
C ASP A 75 -25.14 27.82 -8.14
N TYR A 76 -26.14 27.01 -8.52
CA TYR A 76 -27.16 26.48 -7.60
C TYR A 76 -27.17 24.95 -7.50
N TRP A 77 -26.32 24.25 -8.24
CA TRP A 77 -26.42 22.80 -8.42
C TRP A 77 -25.17 22.06 -7.97
N ILE A 78 -25.36 21.08 -7.09
CA ILE A 78 -24.43 19.97 -6.95
C ILE A 78 -24.90 18.86 -7.88
N ILE A 79 -24.04 18.45 -8.81
CA ILE A 79 -24.33 17.41 -9.80
C ILE A 79 -23.32 16.29 -9.60
N ILE A 80 -23.75 15.08 -9.28
CA ILE A 80 -22.87 13.91 -9.16
C ILE A 80 -23.39 12.82 -10.10
N ALA A 81 -22.49 12.19 -10.86
CA ALA A 81 -22.80 11.13 -11.80
C ALA A 81 -22.13 9.81 -11.39
N ASP A 82 -22.77 8.67 -11.68
CA ASP A 82 -22.21 7.33 -11.44
C ASP A 82 -22.85 6.34 -12.44
N GLU A 83 -22.21 5.21 -12.69
CA GLU A 83 -22.75 4.16 -13.55
C GLU A 83 -23.90 3.37 -12.90
N THR A 84 -24.00 3.37 -11.56
CA THR A 84 -24.98 2.60 -10.79
C THR A 84 -26.07 3.48 -10.17
N LYS A 85 -27.32 3.02 -10.25
CA LYS A 85 -28.47 3.73 -9.67
C LYS A 85 -28.41 3.73 -8.15
N GLU A 86 -27.99 2.60 -7.59
CA GLU A 86 -27.97 2.33 -6.16
C GLU A 86 -26.99 3.27 -5.44
N HIS A 87 -25.83 3.56 -6.05
CA HIS A 87 -24.88 4.52 -5.47
C HIS A 87 -25.42 5.96 -5.52
N ILE A 88 -26.11 6.33 -6.61
CA ILE A 88 -26.74 7.65 -6.75
C ILE A 88 -27.92 7.83 -5.77
N GLU A 89 -28.71 6.79 -5.52
CA GLU A 89 -29.74 6.77 -4.49
C GLU A 89 -29.13 6.93 -3.09
N PHE A 90 -28.05 6.21 -2.79
CA PHE A 90 -27.28 6.35 -1.56
C PHE A 90 -26.76 7.79 -1.35
N ILE A 91 -26.17 8.40 -2.38
CA ILE A 91 -25.71 9.79 -2.36
C ILE A 91 -26.89 10.75 -2.11
N SER A 92 -28.03 10.56 -2.78
CA SER A 92 -29.22 11.40 -2.59
C SER A 92 -29.78 11.33 -1.18
N ASN A 93 -29.75 10.15 -0.55
CA ASN A 93 -30.16 9.98 0.84
C ASN A 93 -29.21 10.71 1.80
N MET A 94 -27.89 10.62 1.61
CA MET A 94 -26.93 11.39 2.43
C MET A 94 -27.11 12.91 2.27
N LEU A 95 -27.37 13.39 1.04
CA LEU A 95 -27.69 14.80 0.81
C LEU A 95 -28.96 15.21 1.55
N HIS A 96 -29.97 14.35 1.59
CA HIS A 96 -31.18 14.61 2.35
C HIS A 96 -30.94 14.65 3.85
N GLU A 97 -30.13 13.74 4.40
CA GLU A 97 -29.81 13.74 5.82
C GLU A 97 -29.04 14.99 6.25
N LEU A 98 -28.10 15.46 5.42
CA LEU A 98 -27.31 16.66 5.72
C LEU A 98 -28.13 17.95 5.55
N PHE A 99 -28.94 18.01 4.48
CA PHE A 99 -29.49 19.27 4.00
C PHE A 99 -31.03 19.34 4.03
N SER A 100 -31.68 18.29 4.53
CA SER A 100 -33.14 18.10 4.52
C SER A 100 -33.76 18.19 3.13
N LYS A 101 -32.95 18.03 2.06
CA LYS A 101 -33.37 18.16 0.67
C LYS A 101 -32.81 17.01 -0.16
N LYS A 102 -33.70 16.15 -0.68
CA LYS A 102 -33.33 15.07 -1.59
C LYS A 102 -32.87 15.64 -2.93
N GLY A 103 -31.84 15.04 -3.51
CA GLY A 103 -31.46 15.36 -4.88
C GLY A 103 -32.42 14.73 -5.88
N LYS A 104 -32.62 15.39 -7.02
CA LYS A 104 -33.40 14.85 -8.14
C LYS A 104 -32.55 13.84 -8.91
N LEU A 105 -33.01 12.60 -8.96
CA LEU A 105 -32.38 11.54 -9.74
C LEU A 105 -32.81 11.59 -11.20
N MET A 106 -31.88 11.34 -12.11
CA MET A 106 -32.13 11.22 -13.54
C MET A 106 -31.12 10.29 -14.19
N LYS A 107 -31.50 9.67 -15.31
CA LYS A 107 -30.58 8.90 -16.15
C LYS A 107 -30.25 9.72 -17.40
N THR A 108 -28.99 9.83 -17.75
CA THR A 108 -28.56 10.54 -18.96
C THR A 108 -27.46 9.73 -19.62
N GLY A 109 -27.73 9.25 -20.83
CA GLY A 109 -26.88 8.26 -21.50
C GLY A 109 -26.70 7.00 -20.65
N GLY A 110 -25.46 6.58 -20.46
CA GLY A 110 -25.08 5.40 -19.67
C GLY A 110 -24.98 5.63 -18.16
N ALA A 111 -25.20 6.85 -17.66
CA ALA A 111 -24.98 7.20 -16.25
C ALA A 111 -26.26 7.65 -15.54
N TRP A 112 -26.28 7.41 -14.23
CA TRP A 112 -27.25 7.98 -13.29
C TRP A 112 -26.67 9.25 -12.69
N ILE A 113 -27.51 10.24 -12.46
CA ILE A 113 -27.13 11.56 -11.97
C ILE A 113 -28.05 11.94 -10.82
N VAL A 114 -27.48 12.49 -9.75
CA VAL A 114 -28.21 13.24 -8.72
C VAL A 114 -27.92 14.72 -8.87
N LYS A 115 -28.98 15.53 -8.88
CA LYS A 115 -28.91 17.00 -8.90
C LYS A 115 -29.56 17.59 -7.65
N LEU A 116 -28.79 18.31 -6.84
CA LEU A 116 -29.30 19.05 -5.69
C LEU A 116 -29.29 20.55 -5.99
N ASN A 117 -30.48 21.19 -6.00
CA ASN A 117 -30.62 22.64 -6.15
C ASN A 117 -30.59 23.34 -4.78
N LEU A 118 -29.40 23.79 -4.37
CA LEU A 118 -29.18 24.38 -3.05
C LEU A 118 -27.91 25.23 -2.99
N LEU A 119 -28.06 26.55 -3.18
CA LEU A 119 -26.95 27.52 -3.26
C LEU A 119 -25.92 27.39 -2.12
N TRP A 120 -26.39 27.31 -0.89
CA TRP A 120 -25.48 27.27 0.25
C TRP A 120 -24.75 25.92 0.37
N ALA A 121 -25.33 24.82 -0.14
CA ALA A 121 -24.63 23.55 -0.18
C ALA A 121 -23.50 23.63 -1.22
N VAL A 122 -23.76 24.21 -2.40
CA VAL A 122 -22.71 24.48 -3.40
C VAL A 122 -21.57 25.29 -2.79
N ARG A 123 -21.90 26.38 -2.09
CA ARG A 123 -20.91 27.23 -1.41
C ARG A 123 -20.15 26.50 -0.30
N LEU A 124 -20.83 25.62 0.44
CA LEU A 124 -20.19 24.81 1.47
C LEU A 124 -19.18 23.83 0.86
N PHE A 125 -19.55 23.12 -0.22
CA PHE A 125 -18.62 22.23 -0.92
C PHE A 125 -17.44 23.01 -1.50
N ASN A 126 -17.69 24.10 -2.22
CA ASN A 126 -16.63 24.99 -2.73
C ASN A 126 -15.70 25.47 -1.61
N PHE A 127 -16.25 25.91 -0.47
CA PHE A 127 -15.45 26.34 0.68
C PHE A 127 -14.61 25.23 1.29
N LEU A 128 -15.16 24.01 1.39
CA LEU A 128 -14.45 22.89 1.98
C LEU A 128 -13.39 22.32 1.04
N THR A 129 -13.65 22.28 -0.27
CA THR A 129 -12.80 21.55 -1.22
C THR A 129 -11.99 22.42 -2.18
N ASP A 130 -12.19 23.73 -2.16
CA ASP A 130 -11.66 24.68 -3.15
C ASP A 130 -12.03 24.30 -4.61
N GLN A 131 -13.07 23.48 -4.80
CA GLN A 131 -13.57 23.12 -6.13
C GLN A 131 -14.23 24.34 -6.78
N ALA A 132 -13.79 24.69 -7.98
CA ALA A 132 -14.36 25.81 -8.73
C ALA A 132 -15.85 25.61 -9.08
N ILE A 133 -16.60 26.71 -9.12
CA ILE A 133 -18.02 26.74 -9.48
C ILE A 133 -18.13 27.16 -10.95
N ASP A 134 -18.85 26.38 -11.75
CA ASP A 134 -19.06 26.60 -13.20
C ASP A 134 -17.78 26.54 -14.08
N GLU A 135 -16.66 26.08 -13.51
CA GLU A 135 -15.38 25.92 -14.20
C GLU A 135 -14.86 24.47 -14.10
N PRO A 136 -13.92 24.06 -14.98
CA PRO A 136 -13.21 22.78 -14.84
C PRO A 136 -12.49 22.69 -13.48
N LYS A 137 -12.76 21.62 -12.72
CA LYS A 137 -12.23 21.47 -11.36
C LYS A 137 -10.78 20.99 -11.28
N TYR A 138 -10.25 20.37 -12.34
CA TYR A 138 -9.01 19.58 -12.25
C TYR A 138 -7.80 20.38 -11.75
N ASP A 139 -7.68 21.66 -12.14
CA ASP A 139 -6.56 22.51 -11.73
C ASP A 139 -6.61 22.88 -10.23
N SER A 140 -7.80 22.85 -9.62
CA SER A 140 -8.00 23.16 -8.20
C SER A 140 -8.11 21.93 -7.30
N LEU A 141 -8.17 20.71 -7.86
CA LEU A 141 -8.29 19.49 -7.07
C LEU A 141 -7.04 19.25 -6.21
N ARG A 142 -7.29 19.12 -4.91
CA ARG A 142 -6.30 18.80 -3.87
C ARG A 142 -6.99 18.14 -2.67
N GLU A 143 -6.23 17.58 -1.73
CA GLU A 143 -6.80 17.23 -0.42
C GLU A 143 -7.16 18.52 0.34
N PRO A 144 -8.41 18.67 0.82
CA PRO A 144 -8.82 19.82 1.62
C PRO A 144 -7.96 20.03 2.86
N VAL A 145 -7.46 21.26 3.03
CA VAL A 145 -6.64 21.64 4.20
C VAL A 145 -7.40 21.41 5.51
N ILE A 146 -8.71 21.66 5.51
CA ILE A 146 -9.55 21.43 6.69
C ILE A 146 -9.56 19.96 7.12
N PHE A 147 -9.57 19.01 6.18
CA PHE A 147 -9.51 17.59 6.53
C PHE A 147 -8.12 17.19 7.01
N GLN A 148 -7.05 17.77 6.45
CA GLN A 148 -5.69 17.57 6.96
C GLN A 148 -5.56 18.00 8.43
N GLN A 149 -6.18 19.13 8.81
CA GLN A 149 -6.17 19.65 10.17
C GLN A 149 -7.05 18.85 11.13
N LEU A 150 -8.24 18.41 10.68
CA LEU A 150 -9.14 17.60 11.50
C LEU A 150 -8.62 16.16 11.70
N GLY A 151 -7.80 15.66 10.79
CA GLY A 151 -7.21 14.32 10.89
C GLY A 151 -8.23 13.20 10.69
N GLU A 152 -8.01 12.07 11.38
CA GLU A 152 -8.93 10.93 11.37
C GLU A 152 -10.18 11.20 12.22
N PRO A 153 -11.36 10.71 11.81
CA PRO A 153 -11.61 9.82 10.67
C PRO A 153 -11.81 10.56 9.32
N PHE A 154 -11.81 11.90 9.32
CA PHE A 154 -12.27 12.73 8.20
C PHE A 154 -11.41 12.57 6.95
N ARG A 155 -10.08 12.52 7.08
CA ARG A 155 -9.17 12.30 5.94
C ARG A 155 -9.44 10.97 5.25
N SER A 156 -9.53 9.88 6.02
CA SER A 156 -9.85 8.57 5.47
C SER A 156 -11.22 8.53 4.78
N LEU A 157 -12.23 9.18 5.34
CA LEU A 157 -13.57 9.23 4.76
C LEU A 157 -13.61 10.06 3.47
N TYR A 158 -12.90 11.18 3.42
CA TYR A 158 -12.69 11.95 2.20
C TYR A 158 -12.06 11.08 1.11
N TRP A 159 -10.96 10.41 1.41
CA TRP A 159 -10.30 9.53 0.43
C TRP A 159 -11.14 8.30 0.07
N ARG A 160 -12.00 7.80 0.97
CA ARG A 160 -12.97 6.76 0.64
C ARG A 160 -13.94 7.24 -0.44
N GLY A 161 -14.52 8.43 -0.25
CA GLY A 161 -15.40 9.04 -1.25
C GLY A 161 -14.70 9.24 -2.59
N ALA A 162 -13.45 9.71 -2.57
CA ALA A 162 -12.66 9.87 -3.79
C ALA A 162 -12.40 8.52 -4.50
N PHE A 163 -12.06 7.46 -3.76
CA PHE A 163 -11.89 6.11 -4.33
C PHE A 163 -13.20 5.51 -4.84
N ASP A 164 -14.30 5.79 -4.17
CA ASP A 164 -15.62 5.36 -4.63
C ASP A 164 -16.01 6.03 -5.94
N ALA A 165 -15.51 7.24 -6.23
CA ALA A 165 -15.64 7.90 -7.53
C ALA A 165 -14.61 7.39 -8.58
N ASP A 166 -13.31 7.59 -8.34
CA ASP A 166 -12.25 7.38 -9.35
C ASP A 166 -11.39 6.12 -9.13
N GLY A 167 -11.54 5.45 -7.99
CA GLY A 167 -10.75 4.29 -7.61
C GLY A 167 -11.13 3.00 -8.36
N SER A 168 -10.18 2.09 -8.49
CA SER A 168 -10.37 0.76 -9.08
C SER A 168 -9.73 -0.34 -8.22
N PHE A 169 -10.41 -1.49 -8.16
CA PHE A 169 -9.98 -2.67 -7.39
C PHE A 169 -9.86 -3.96 -8.22
N LYS A 170 -10.10 -3.92 -9.54
CA LYS A 170 -10.26 -5.14 -10.38
C LYS A 170 -9.00 -6.02 -10.45
N ARG A 171 -7.84 -5.41 -10.67
CA ARG A 171 -6.54 -6.10 -10.83
C ARG A 171 -5.50 -5.66 -9.81
N ARG A 172 -5.57 -4.40 -9.42
CA ARG A 172 -4.73 -3.70 -8.44
C ARG A 172 -5.59 -2.62 -7.79
N MET A 173 -5.15 -2.14 -6.64
CA MET A 173 -5.69 -0.91 -6.07
C MET A 173 -5.05 0.27 -6.78
N SER A 174 -5.84 1.03 -7.50
CA SER A 174 -5.36 2.22 -8.20
C SER A 174 -6.36 3.36 -8.15
N PHE A 175 -5.85 4.58 -8.25
CA PHE A 175 -6.63 5.82 -8.31
C PHE A 175 -6.07 6.66 -9.45
N SER A 176 -6.94 7.19 -10.32
CA SER A 176 -6.53 7.96 -11.49
C SER A 176 -7.15 9.35 -11.44
N THR A 177 -6.37 10.38 -11.73
CA THR A 177 -6.85 11.77 -11.76
C THR A 177 -6.05 12.59 -12.76
N MET A 178 -6.66 13.63 -13.32
CA MET A 178 -5.95 14.61 -14.16
C MET A 178 -5.12 15.61 -13.33
N SER A 179 -5.37 15.71 -12.02
CA SER A 179 -4.63 16.61 -11.12
C SER A 179 -3.41 15.91 -10.52
N GLU A 180 -2.21 16.33 -10.93
CA GLU A 180 -0.96 15.85 -10.33
C GLU A 180 -0.90 16.20 -8.83
N THR A 181 -1.32 17.41 -8.45
CA THR A 181 -1.39 17.86 -7.05
C THR A 181 -2.25 16.91 -6.22
N TYR A 182 -3.43 16.54 -6.74
CA TYR A 182 -4.33 15.63 -6.04
C TYR A 182 -3.73 14.23 -5.90
N ALA A 183 -2.99 13.77 -6.90
CA ALA A 183 -2.28 12.50 -6.83
C ALA A 183 -1.14 12.52 -5.78
N ILE A 184 -0.38 13.62 -5.72
CA ILE A 184 0.68 13.82 -4.72
C ILE A 184 0.09 13.85 -3.31
N ASP A 185 -1.04 14.52 -3.11
CA ASP A 185 -1.71 14.58 -1.81
C ASP A 185 -2.17 13.19 -1.34
N LEU A 186 -2.74 12.37 -2.24
CA LEU A 186 -3.09 10.98 -1.91
C LEU A 186 -1.84 10.16 -1.57
N GLN A 187 -0.74 10.30 -2.33
CA GLN A 187 0.51 9.61 -2.01
C GLN A 187 1.03 10.01 -0.62
N LYS A 188 0.99 11.30 -0.27
CA LYS A 188 1.37 11.78 1.07
C LYS A 188 0.47 11.19 2.15
N PHE A 189 -0.85 11.19 1.95
CA PHE A 189 -1.80 10.55 2.87
C PHE A 189 -1.50 9.05 3.07
N LEU A 190 -1.24 8.31 1.99
CA LEU A 190 -0.90 6.88 2.08
C LEU A 190 0.41 6.67 2.86
N SER A 191 1.40 7.55 2.67
CA SER A 191 2.69 7.46 3.36
C SER A 191 2.58 7.65 4.88
N THR A 192 1.61 8.43 5.38
CA THR A 192 1.39 8.57 6.84
C THR A 192 0.95 7.27 7.50
N TYR A 193 0.46 6.31 6.70
CA TYR A 193 0.09 4.97 7.15
C TYR A 193 1.10 3.89 6.70
N ASN A 194 2.33 4.27 6.34
CA ASN A 194 3.34 3.33 5.83
C ASN A 194 2.87 2.53 4.59
N ILE A 195 1.91 3.07 3.83
CA ILE A 195 1.49 2.49 2.55
C ILE A 195 2.36 3.12 1.46
N SER A 196 3.32 2.35 0.94
CA SER A 196 4.08 2.78 -0.24
C SER A 196 3.18 2.74 -1.49
N SER A 197 3.28 3.75 -2.33
CA SER A 197 2.56 3.85 -3.61
C SER A 197 3.44 4.49 -4.69
N LYS A 198 3.09 4.27 -5.96
CA LYS A 198 3.81 4.84 -7.11
C LYS A 198 2.86 5.68 -7.94
N ILE A 199 3.29 6.88 -8.32
CA ILE A 199 2.59 7.71 -9.31
C ILE A 199 3.17 7.39 -10.69
N ILE A 200 2.29 7.11 -11.65
CA ILE A 200 2.63 6.80 -13.04
C ILE A 200 1.81 7.72 -13.93
N LEU A 201 2.46 8.37 -14.90
CA LEU A 201 1.76 9.14 -15.92
C LEU A 201 1.19 8.19 -16.98
N THR A 202 -0.11 8.28 -17.23
CA THR A 202 -0.79 7.48 -18.25
C THR A 202 -0.65 8.13 -19.64
N THR A 203 -1.02 7.39 -20.69
CA THR A 203 -1.02 7.91 -22.07
C THR A 203 -2.00 9.06 -22.30
N LEU A 204 -2.93 9.30 -21.37
CA LEU A 204 -3.89 10.40 -21.41
C LEU A 204 -3.44 11.60 -20.58
N ASN A 205 -2.16 11.67 -20.19
CA ASN A 205 -1.61 12.66 -19.25
C ASN A 205 -2.30 12.68 -17.87
N ALA A 206 -3.06 11.65 -17.52
CA ALA A 206 -3.60 11.48 -16.18
C ALA A 206 -2.53 10.87 -15.26
N SER A 207 -2.47 11.34 -14.02
CA SER A 207 -1.69 10.73 -12.94
C SER A 207 -2.44 9.53 -12.37
N GLN A 208 -1.81 8.36 -12.40
CA GLN A 208 -2.34 7.15 -11.79
C GLN A 208 -1.48 6.74 -10.60
N ILE A 209 -2.09 6.64 -9.43
CA ILE A 209 -1.48 6.06 -8.24
C ILE A 209 -1.72 4.57 -8.23
N GLU A 210 -0.66 3.80 -8.08
CA GLU A 210 -0.71 2.36 -7.87
C GLU A 210 -0.28 1.99 -6.47
N ILE A 211 -1.14 1.23 -5.78
CA ILE A 211 -0.90 0.74 -4.43
C ILE A 211 -0.59 -0.77 -4.53
N PRO A 212 0.61 -1.22 -4.12
CA PRO A 212 0.98 -2.63 -4.13
C PRO A 212 0.00 -3.50 -3.34
N ALA A 213 -0.27 -4.70 -3.85
CA ALA A 213 -1.26 -5.62 -3.27
C ALA A 213 -0.94 -6.04 -1.82
N GLN A 214 0.32 -5.95 -1.38
CA GLN A 214 0.71 -6.23 0.01
C GLN A 214 0.05 -5.29 1.02
N TYR A 215 -0.35 -4.08 0.61
CA TYR A 215 -1.00 -3.10 1.48
C TYR A 215 -2.53 -3.18 1.48
N LYS A 216 -3.13 -4.17 0.80
CA LYS A 216 -4.59 -4.23 0.61
C LYS A 216 -5.39 -4.27 1.92
N TRP A 217 -4.83 -4.87 2.96
CA TRP A 217 -5.47 -4.93 4.27
C TRP A 217 -5.44 -3.60 4.99
N LEU A 218 -4.27 -2.96 5.06
CA LEU A 218 -4.12 -1.65 5.67
C LEU A 218 -4.97 -0.60 4.94
N PHE A 219 -5.01 -0.68 3.61
CA PHE A 219 -5.90 0.15 2.80
C PHE A 219 -7.38 -0.08 3.15
N ALA A 220 -7.81 -1.34 3.29
CA ALA A 220 -9.19 -1.69 3.65
C ALA A 220 -9.58 -1.13 5.02
N GLN A 221 -8.69 -1.20 6.01
CA GLN A 221 -8.94 -0.67 7.36
C GLN A 221 -8.99 0.86 7.39
N MET A 222 -8.11 1.52 6.64
CA MET A 222 -7.99 2.97 6.65
C MET A 222 -9.07 3.63 5.80
N ILE A 223 -9.00 3.41 4.49
CA ILE A 223 -9.87 4.03 3.50
C ILE A 223 -11.16 3.20 3.38
N GLY A 224 -11.08 1.94 2.97
CA GLY A 224 -12.26 1.11 2.73
C GLY A 224 -13.00 1.43 1.43
N CYS A 225 -14.27 1.03 1.33
CA CYS A 225 -15.12 1.25 0.16
C CYS A 225 -16.60 1.23 0.56
N SER A 226 -17.40 2.16 0.05
CA SER A 226 -18.85 2.26 0.30
C SER A 226 -19.67 2.14 -0.99
N HIS A 227 -19.07 2.29 -2.16
CA HIS A 227 -19.74 2.03 -3.43
C HIS A 227 -19.99 0.51 -3.61
N LEU A 228 -21.25 0.08 -3.65
CA LEU A 228 -21.64 -1.35 -3.68
C LEU A 228 -20.94 -2.22 -4.75
N LYS A 229 -20.88 -1.76 -6.00
CA LYS A 229 -20.20 -2.48 -7.09
C LYS A 229 -18.69 -2.57 -6.84
N LYS A 230 -18.04 -1.46 -6.52
CA LYS A 230 -16.60 -1.43 -6.22
C LYS A 230 -16.26 -2.21 -4.96
N MET A 231 -17.16 -2.25 -3.98
CA MET A 231 -17.03 -3.04 -2.77
C MET A 231 -16.98 -4.53 -3.11
N LYS A 232 -17.83 -5.02 -4.03
CA LYS A 232 -17.74 -6.41 -4.52
C LYS A 232 -16.38 -6.69 -5.18
N ASP A 233 -15.92 -5.80 -6.05
CA ASP A 233 -14.60 -5.90 -6.68
C ASP A 233 -13.48 -5.90 -5.63
N PHE A 234 -13.58 -5.04 -4.62
CA PHE A 234 -12.58 -4.92 -3.56
C PHE A 234 -12.57 -6.15 -2.65
N LEU A 235 -13.73 -6.69 -2.27
CA LEU A 235 -13.83 -7.95 -1.53
C LEU A 235 -13.26 -9.12 -2.33
N LEU A 236 -13.51 -9.20 -3.64
CA LEU A 236 -12.89 -10.20 -4.50
C LEU A 236 -11.37 -10.02 -4.58
N PHE A 237 -10.88 -8.78 -4.63
CA PHE A 237 -9.46 -8.46 -4.59
C PHE A 237 -8.81 -8.83 -3.25
N LEU A 238 -9.50 -8.57 -2.14
CA LEU A 238 -9.07 -8.98 -0.80
C LEU A 238 -9.01 -10.51 -0.69
N LYS A 239 -10.02 -11.23 -1.22
CA LYS A 239 -10.05 -12.71 -1.30
C LYS A 239 -8.98 -13.30 -2.20
N LYS A 240 -8.58 -12.60 -3.27
CA LYS A 240 -7.44 -12.96 -4.11
C LYS A 240 -6.14 -12.71 -3.32
N SER A 241 -5.85 -13.56 -2.34
CA SER A 241 -4.52 -13.65 -1.74
C SER A 241 -3.59 -14.30 -2.77
N LYS A 242 -2.54 -13.58 -3.17
CA LYS A 242 -1.33 -14.28 -3.60
C LYS A 242 -0.87 -15.04 -2.36
N LEU A 243 -0.94 -16.36 -2.42
CA LEU A 243 -0.24 -17.25 -1.52
C LEU A 243 1.20 -16.73 -1.38
N TYR A 244 1.53 -16.16 -0.22
CA TYR A 244 2.91 -15.80 0.07
C TYR A 244 3.49 -16.86 0.99
N LYS A 245 4.66 -17.34 0.60
CA LYS A 245 5.46 -18.26 1.38
C LYS A 245 6.01 -17.50 2.58
N VAL A 246 5.56 -17.83 3.78
CA VAL A 246 6.11 -17.29 5.02
C VAL A 246 7.12 -18.29 5.55
N PHE A 247 8.28 -17.77 5.89
CA PHE A 247 9.31 -18.55 6.57
C PHE A 247 8.82 -18.92 7.98
N THR A 248 8.63 -20.21 8.24
CA THR A 248 8.24 -20.73 9.56
C THR A 248 9.43 -21.28 10.34
N GLY A 249 10.59 -21.37 9.70
CA GLY A 249 11.83 -21.78 10.34
C GLY A 249 12.77 -22.49 9.38
N ILE A 250 13.78 -23.15 9.92
CA ILE A 250 14.76 -23.91 9.15
C ILE A 250 14.34 -25.37 9.08
N ASN A 251 14.68 -26.02 7.96
CA ASN A 251 14.55 -27.44 7.83
C ASN A 251 15.69 -28.13 8.57
N GLU A 252 15.49 -28.40 9.86
CA GLU A 252 16.47 -29.01 10.76
C GLU A 252 16.97 -30.38 10.24
N HIS A 253 16.20 -31.10 9.41
CA HIS A 253 16.63 -32.36 8.77
C HIS A 253 17.69 -32.16 7.68
N HIS A 254 17.91 -30.93 7.22
CA HIS A 254 18.92 -30.58 6.22
C HIS A 254 20.15 -29.94 6.86
N LEU A 255 20.28 -30.02 8.19
CA LEU A 255 21.47 -29.61 8.91
C LEU A 255 22.34 -30.82 9.26
N THR A 256 23.64 -30.60 9.41
CA THR A 256 24.56 -31.64 9.88
C THR A 256 24.32 -31.92 11.37
N GLN A 257 24.37 -33.19 11.76
CA GLN A 257 24.05 -33.62 13.12
C GLN A 257 25.07 -33.15 14.17
N ASP A 258 26.32 -32.97 13.77
CA ASP A 258 27.44 -32.67 14.66
C ASP A 258 27.45 -31.22 15.15
N LYS A 259 27.26 -30.27 14.23
CA LYS A 259 27.52 -28.84 14.46
C LYS A 259 26.44 -27.93 13.87
N HIS A 260 25.31 -28.50 13.44
CA HIS A 260 24.15 -27.77 12.90
C HIS A 260 24.52 -26.84 11.72
N TYR A 261 25.46 -27.27 10.87
CA TYR A 261 25.75 -26.58 9.62
C TYR A 261 24.68 -26.87 8.57
N PHE A 262 24.48 -25.97 7.60
CA PHE A 262 23.71 -26.30 6.40
C PHE A 262 24.43 -27.40 5.62
N ASP A 263 23.79 -28.56 5.42
CA ASP A 263 24.43 -29.67 4.73
C ASP A 263 24.49 -29.45 3.21
N PHE A 264 25.59 -28.86 2.72
CA PHE A 264 25.76 -28.63 1.28
C PHE A 264 25.91 -29.88 0.43
N SER A 265 26.04 -31.09 1.01
CA SER A 265 26.03 -32.34 0.24
C SER A 265 24.72 -32.51 -0.54
N LEU A 266 23.63 -31.92 -0.04
CA LEU A 266 22.30 -31.83 -0.67
C LEU A 266 22.28 -30.91 -1.90
N LEU A 267 23.34 -30.14 -2.15
CA LEU A 267 23.55 -29.30 -3.33
C LEU A 267 24.79 -29.76 -4.11
N PRO A 268 24.82 -30.99 -4.66
CA PRO A 268 26.04 -31.61 -5.20
C PRO A 268 26.66 -30.89 -6.40
N THR A 269 25.86 -30.07 -7.10
CA THR A 269 26.27 -29.28 -8.28
C THR A 269 26.78 -27.88 -7.93
N LEU A 270 26.67 -27.47 -6.66
CA LEU A 270 27.18 -26.19 -6.20
C LEU A 270 28.71 -26.20 -6.29
N GLN A 271 29.29 -25.17 -6.89
CA GLN A 271 30.74 -24.98 -6.98
C GLN A 271 31.21 -24.11 -5.83
N VAL A 272 32.32 -24.51 -5.22
CA VAL A 272 33.02 -23.78 -4.16
C VAL A 272 34.31 -23.22 -4.73
N LEU A 273 34.52 -21.92 -4.60
CA LEU A 273 35.75 -21.21 -4.94
C LEU A 273 36.53 -20.87 -3.66
N GLY A 274 37.81 -20.50 -3.79
CA GLY A 274 38.66 -20.09 -2.67
C GLY A 274 39.20 -21.24 -1.82
N LEU A 275 39.32 -22.43 -2.41
CA LEU A 275 39.85 -23.64 -1.75
C LEU A 275 41.30 -23.95 -2.15
N ASP A 276 42.04 -22.98 -2.68
CA ASP A 276 43.36 -23.22 -3.29
C ASP A 276 44.32 -23.93 -2.31
N GLN A 277 44.43 -23.42 -1.09
CA GLN A 277 45.26 -23.99 -0.01
C GLN A 277 44.82 -25.39 0.43
N PHE A 278 43.51 -25.68 0.40
CA PHE A 278 43.00 -27.01 0.71
C PHE A 278 43.37 -27.99 -0.40
N LEU A 279 43.22 -27.58 -1.66
CA LEU A 279 43.47 -28.45 -2.80
C LEU A 279 44.94 -28.85 -2.90
N GLU A 280 45.87 -27.96 -2.55
CA GLU A 280 47.32 -28.24 -2.50
C GLU A 280 47.66 -29.43 -1.57
N GLN A 281 46.81 -29.71 -0.57
CA GLN A 281 47.01 -30.82 0.36
C GLN A 281 46.57 -32.18 -0.20
N ILE A 282 45.84 -32.19 -1.32
CA ILE A 282 45.32 -33.42 -1.92
C ILE A 282 46.41 -34.05 -2.81
N PRO A 283 46.79 -35.31 -2.58
CA PRO A 283 47.75 -36.00 -3.43
C PRO A 283 47.10 -36.37 -4.78
N PHE A 284 47.24 -35.52 -5.80
CA PHE A 284 46.84 -35.87 -7.16
C PHE A 284 47.94 -36.66 -7.87
N PRO A 285 47.61 -37.77 -8.57
CA PRO A 285 48.57 -38.45 -9.44
C PRO A 285 49.00 -37.51 -10.60
N TYR A 286 50.30 -37.52 -10.90
CA TYR A 286 51.10 -36.70 -11.84
C TYR A 286 50.37 -35.93 -12.98
N ASN A 287 50.89 -34.73 -13.33
CA ASN A 287 50.37 -33.71 -14.28
C ASN A 287 49.11 -32.96 -13.81
N SER A 288 49.17 -32.36 -12.62
CA SER A 288 48.04 -31.71 -11.94
C SER A 288 48.00 -30.18 -12.04
N SER A 289 49.04 -29.49 -12.52
CA SER A 289 49.09 -28.00 -12.55
C SER A 289 47.90 -27.38 -13.29
N ASP A 290 47.55 -27.91 -14.46
CA ASP A 290 46.39 -27.45 -15.25
C ASP A 290 45.05 -27.74 -14.56
N LYS A 291 44.95 -28.84 -13.80
CA LYS A 291 43.74 -29.17 -13.04
C LYS A 291 43.58 -28.21 -11.86
N TYR A 292 44.65 -27.93 -11.13
CA TYR A 292 44.65 -26.96 -10.03
C TYR A 292 44.24 -25.58 -10.50
N ARG A 293 44.87 -25.09 -11.57
CA ARG A 293 44.50 -23.81 -12.18
C ARG A 293 43.03 -23.78 -12.60
N ARG A 294 42.53 -24.85 -13.23
CA ARG A 294 41.10 -24.96 -13.57
C ARG A 294 40.21 -24.96 -12.35
N TYR A 295 40.60 -25.55 -11.23
CA TYR A 295 39.79 -25.52 -9.99
C TYR A 295 39.82 -24.18 -9.29
N SER A 296 40.96 -23.50 -9.30
CA SER A 296 41.08 -22.12 -8.80
C SER A 296 40.17 -21.18 -9.60
N GLU A 297 40.19 -21.26 -10.93
CA GLU A 297 39.37 -20.43 -11.82
C GLU A 297 37.88 -20.83 -11.82
N ASN A 298 37.60 -22.15 -11.79
CA ASN A 298 36.25 -22.67 -12.02
C ASN A 298 35.49 -23.08 -10.74
N GLY A 299 36.19 -23.22 -9.63
CA GLY A 299 35.68 -23.82 -8.40
C GLY A 299 35.58 -25.34 -8.47
N VAL A 300 35.38 -25.96 -7.30
CA VAL A 300 35.19 -27.41 -7.14
C VAL A 300 33.74 -27.67 -6.77
N THR A 301 33.06 -28.57 -7.49
CA THR A 301 31.70 -28.97 -7.12
C THR A 301 31.68 -29.69 -5.77
N ILE A 302 30.67 -29.49 -4.92
CA ILE A 302 30.53 -30.17 -3.62
C ILE A 302 30.71 -31.69 -3.75
N ARG A 303 30.14 -32.32 -4.79
CA ARG A 303 30.33 -33.77 -5.02
C ARG A 303 31.80 -34.18 -5.16
N LYS A 304 32.61 -33.39 -5.89
CA LYS A 304 34.05 -33.66 -6.04
C LYS A 304 34.81 -33.34 -4.76
N LEU A 305 34.38 -32.31 -4.03
CA LEU A 305 34.98 -31.96 -2.75
C LEU A 305 34.82 -33.10 -1.73
N ILE A 306 33.66 -33.77 -1.70
CA ILE A 306 33.44 -34.98 -0.89
C ILE A 306 34.47 -36.06 -1.23
N GLN A 307 34.62 -36.37 -2.53
CA GLN A 307 35.59 -37.37 -2.99
C GLN A 307 37.03 -37.00 -2.60
N TYR A 308 37.38 -35.72 -2.65
CA TYR A 308 38.71 -35.25 -2.26
C TYR A 308 38.96 -35.36 -0.77
N ILE A 309 37.95 -35.10 0.05
CA ILE A 309 38.05 -35.28 1.50
C ILE A 309 38.28 -36.75 1.85
N GLU A 310 37.59 -37.67 1.16
CA GLU A 310 37.75 -39.12 1.34
C GLU A 310 39.15 -39.62 0.95
N MET A 311 39.86 -38.91 0.08
CA MET A 311 41.23 -39.25 -0.32
C MET A 311 42.30 -38.82 0.68
N LEU A 312 41.98 -37.98 1.67
CA LEU A 312 42.97 -37.45 2.59
C LEU A 312 43.33 -38.47 3.68
N PRO A 313 44.62 -38.55 4.10
CA PRO A 313 45.05 -39.48 5.14
C PRO A 313 44.42 -39.21 6.51
N ARG A 314 43.99 -37.95 6.75
CA ARG A 314 43.24 -37.55 7.94
C ARG A 314 41.78 -37.37 7.54
N PRO A 315 40.85 -38.12 8.14
CA PRO A 315 39.43 -37.96 7.82
C PRO A 315 38.93 -36.63 8.36
N TYR A 316 38.47 -35.74 7.49
CA TYR A 316 37.60 -34.65 7.92
C TYR A 316 36.23 -35.24 8.25
N PRO A 317 35.59 -34.87 9.38
CA PRO A 317 34.27 -35.39 9.74
C PRO A 317 33.19 -35.11 8.70
N SER A 318 33.29 -33.98 7.98
CA SER A 318 32.35 -33.62 6.92
C SER A 318 32.92 -32.55 5.99
N VAL A 319 32.28 -32.36 4.83
CA VAL A 319 32.55 -31.19 3.96
C VAL A 319 32.45 -29.88 4.72
N MET A 320 31.53 -29.78 5.69
CA MET A 320 31.27 -28.52 6.40
C MET A 320 32.44 -28.15 7.30
N THR A 321 33.11 -29.14 7.89
CA THR A 321 34.32 -28.88 8.67
C THR A 321 35.43 -28.28 7.82
N VAL A 322 35.64 -28.78 6.59
CA VAL A 322 36.59 -28.16 5.65
C VAL A 322 36.16 -26.75 5.31
N LEU A 323 34.90 -26.53 4.91
CA LEU A 323 34.44 -25.20 4.52
C LEU A 323 34.55 -24.18 5.65
N GLN A 324 34.33 -24.60 6.90
CA GLN A 324 34.46 -23.73 8.06
C GLN A 324 35.87 -23.18 8.24
N ASP A 325 36.91 -24.00 7.99
CA ASP A 325 38.31 -23.59 8.10
C ASP A 325 38.68 -22.50 7.08
N TYR A 326 37.89 -22.35 6.01
CA TYR A 326 38.10 -21.37 4.93
C TYR A 326 36.94 -20.37 4.76
N ASN A 327 36.06 -20.23 5.77
CA ASN A 327 34.78 -19.50 5.64
C ASN A 327 34.90 -18.09 5.03
N GLU A 328 35.93 -17.34 5.37
CA GLU A 328 36.12 -15.96 4.87
C GLU A 328 36.57 -15.87 3.41
N LEU A 329 37.13 -16.96 2.87
CA LEU A 329 37.69 -17.03 1.52
C LEU A 329 36.72 -17.66 0.52
N ILE A 330 35.83 -18.53 1.00
CA ILE A 330 34.97 -19.33 0.12
C ILE A 330 33.82 -18.52 -0.48
N HIS A 331 33.57 -18.79 -1.75
CA HIS A 331 32.40 -18.29 -2.46
C HIS A 331 31.71 -19.45 -3.18
N PHE A 332 30.42 -19.32 -3.40
CA PHE A 332 29.58 -20.34 -4.00
C PHE A 332 29.01 -19.86 -5.33
N ARG A 333 28.92 -20.75 -6.31
CA ARG A 333 28.18 -20.47 -7.56
C ARG A 333 27.61 -21.72 -8.19
N SER A 334 26.72 -21.52 -9.13
CA SER A 334 26.44 -22.50 -10.18
C SER A 334 27.35 -22.24 -11.39
N SER A 335 27.45 -23.20 -12.30
CA SER A 335 28.34 -23.15 -13.48
C SER A 335 28.34 -21.83 -14.27
N SER A 336 27.21 -21.13 -14.35
CA SER A 336 27.06 -19.87 -15.08
C SER A 336 26.66 -18.66 -14.22
N SER A 337 26.70 -18.75 -12.88
CA SER A 337 26.33 -17.62 -12.02
C SER A 337 27.54 -16.91 -11.43
N THR A 338 27.33 -15.66 -11.05
CA THR A 338 28.29 -14.88 -10.27
C THR A 338 28.57 -15.58 -8.93
N PRO A 339 29.81 -15.57 -8.43
CA PRO A 339 30.11 -16.03 -7.08
C PRO A 339 29.33 -15.25 -6.02
N ILE A 340 28.86 -15.93 -4.99
CA ILE A 340 28.12 -15.37 -3.86
C ILE A 340 28.65 -15.90 -2.54
N ARG A 341 28.32 -15.23 -1.44
CA ARG A 341 28.51 -15.78 -0.09
C ARG A 341 27.25 -16.50 0.37
N LEU A 342 27.42 -17.62 1.05
CA LEU A 342 26.36 -18.33 1.75
C LEU A 342 26.84 -18.60 3.18
N PRO A 343 26.01 -18.36 4.20
CA PRO A 343 26.40 -18.71 5.57
C PRO A 343 26.47 -20.23 5.70
N LEU A 344 27.44 -20.70 6.48
CA LEU A 344 27.59 -22.12 6.80
C LEU A 344 26.63 -22.56 7.91
N GLN A 345 26.22 -21.64 8.79
CA GLN A 345 25.37 -21.92 9.96
C GLN A 345 24.13 -21.00 10.04
N PRO A 346 23.05 -21.48 10.66
CA PRO A 346 21.82 -20.72 10.84
C PRO A 346 21.87 -19.73 12.02
N SER A 347 22.64 -18.65 11.88
CA SER A 347 22.73 -17.59 12.90
C SER A 347 21.37 -16.88 13.13
N PRO A 348 21.13 -16.25 14.30
CA PRO A 348 19.93 -15.46 14.54
C PRO A 348 19.71 -14.37 13.49
N GLU A 349 20.79 -13.69 13.10
CA GLU A 349 20.81 -12.67 12.04
C GLU A 349 20.39 -13.28 10.70
N PHE A 350 20.93 -14.45 10.34
CA PHE A 350 20.56 -15.08 9.09
C PHE A 350 19.12 -15.61 9.08
N ARG A 351 18.62 -16.12 10.20
CA ARG A 351 17.20 -16.48 10.38
C ARG A 351 16.30 -15.26 10.16
N HIS A 352 16.70 -14.09 10.66
CA HIS A 352 16.01 -12.82 10.42
C HIS A 352 16.04 -12.40 8.94
N ILE A 353 17.16 -12.61 8.25
CA ILE A 353 17.24 -12.38 6.79
C ILE A 353 16.28 -13.32 6.06
N MET A 354 16.33 -14.62 6.33
CA MET A 354 15.46 -15.63 5.71
C MET A 354 13.98 -15.33 5.95
N SER A 355 13.60 -14.81 7.12
CA SER A 355 12.20 -14.48 7.42
C SER A 355 11.61 -13.38 6.55
N HIS A 356 12.45 -12.60 5.88
CA HIS A 356 12.07 -11.50 4.99
C HIS A 356 12.37 -11.78 3.52
N LEU A 357 12.80 -12.99 3.18
CA LEU A 357 13.05 -13.41 1.80
C LEU A 357 11.99 -14.41 1.35
N VAL A 358 11.35 -14.15 0.21
CA VAL A 358 10.41 -15.07 -0.41
C VAL A 358 11.03 -15.71 -1.65
N PRO A 359 11.29 -17.03 -1.66
CA PRO A 359 11.85 -17.71 -2.82
C PRO A 359 10.96 -17.58 -4.06
N THR A 360 11.57 -17.31 -5.21
CA THR A 360 10.91 -17.18 -6.52
C THR A 360 11.67 -17.99 -7.57
N ALA A 361 11.07 -18.23 -8.74
CA ALA A 361 11.73 -18.97 -9.82
C ALA A 361 13.09 -18.40 -10.24
N ARG A 362 13.33 -17.09 -10.05
CA ARG A 362 14.56 -16.40 -10.46
C ARG A 362 15.53 -16.09 -9.30
N GLY A 363 15.11 -16.20 -8.05
CA GLY A 363 15.88 -15.74 -6.91
C GLY A 363 15.03 -15.62 -5.65
N ALA A 364 15.10 -14.49 -4.96
CA ALA A 364 14.26 -14.19 -3.80
C ALA A 364 13.75 -12.75 -3.82
N THR A 365 12.49 -12.55 -3.47
CA THR A 365 11.91 -11.20 -3.27
C THR A 365 12.09 -10.80 -1.82
N LEU A 366 12.57 -9.57 -1.59
CA LEU A 366 12.64 -8.99 -0.25
C LEU A 366 11.28 -8.43 0.15
N MET A 367 10.82 -8.82 1.34
CA MET A 367 9.57 -8.33 1.94
C MET A 367 9.78 -7.01 2.68
N ASP A 368 10.92 -6.87 3.37
CA ASP A 368 11.36 -5.58 3.90
C ASP A 368 12.20 -4.83 2.86
N THR A 369 11.81 -3.59 2.60
CA THR A 369 12.43 -2.71 1.60
C THR A 369 13.23 -1.57 2.22
N SER A 370 13.39 -1.59 3.55
CA SER A 370 14.20 -0.63 4.28
C SER A 370 15.66 -0.68 3.83
N LYS A 371 16.30 0.51 3.69
CA LYS A 371 17.72 0.59 3.29
C LYS A 371 18.65 -0.18 4.23
N PRO A 372 18.51 -0.14 5.57
CA PRO A 372 19.36 -0.92 6.47
C PRO A 372 19.26 -2.42 6.22
N PHE A 373 18.04 -2.94 6.02
CA PHE A 373 17.83 -4.36 5.73
C PHE A 373 18.41 -4.75 4.37
N GLN A 374 18.25 -3.89 3.35
CA GLN A 374 18.87 -4.12 2.04
C GLN A 374 20.40 -4.21 2.13
N VAL A 375 21.05 -3.32 2.88
CA VAL A 375 22.51 -3.36 3.10
C VAL A 375 22.92 -4.64 3.82
N LEU A 376 22.16 -5.07 4.84
CA LEU A 376 22.38 -6.33 5.55
C LEU A 376 22.34 -7.54 4.60
N VAL A 377 21.31 -7.62 3.75
CA VAL A 377 21.16 -8.68 2.74
C VAL A 377 22.30 -8.65 1.72
N GLN A 378 22.68 -7.46 1.23
CA GLN A 378 23.77 -7.27 0.27
C GLN A 378 25.11 -7.75 0.84
N ASN A 379 25.41 -7.38 2.08
CA ASN A 379 26.65 -7.79 2.76
C ASN A 379 26.68 -9.31 2.96
N THR A 380 25.56 -9.90 3.38
CA THR A 380 25.45 -11.34 3.64
C THR A 380 25.69 -12.19 2.38
N PHE A 381 25.09 -11.81 1.25
CA PHE A 381 25.19 -12.60 0.01
C PHE A 381 26.25 -12.10 -0.97
N SER A 382 26.82 -10.91 -0.74
CA SER A 382 27.70 -10.20 -1.68
C SER A 382 27.07 -10.01 -3.07
N LEU A 383 25.78 -9.63 -3.09
CA LEU A 383 25.00 -9.45 -4.33
C LEU A 383 24.25 -8.13 -4.32
N PRO A 384 24.12 -7.45 -5.48
CA PRO A 384 23.27 -6.28 -5.59
C PRO A 384 21.78 -6.64 -5.53
N ILE A 385 20.98 -5.74 -4.98
CA ILE A 385 19.50 -5.84 -5.00
C ILE A 385 18.99 -5.00 -6.17
N LEU A 386 18.20 -5.61 -7.05
CA LEU A 386 17.64 -4.93 -8.21
C LEU A 386 16.50 -3.99 -7.80
N LYS A 387 16.16 -3.02 -8.67
CA LYS A 387 15.08 -2.01 -8.45
C LYS A 387 13.71 -2.59 -8.08
N SER A 388 13.49 -3.87 -8.31
CA SER A 388 12.27 -4.61 -7.98
C SER A 388 12.28 -5.26 -6.58
N ASN A 389 13.25 -4.94 -5.72
CA ASN A 389 13.50 -5.66 -4.45
C ASN A 389 13.74 -7.15 -4.67
N LEU A 390 14.30 -7.48 -5.83
CA LEU A 390 14.60 -8.84 -6.24
C LEU A 390 16.10 -9.09 -6.08
N LEU A 391 16.43 -10.12 -5.31
CA LEU A 391 17.73 -10.71 -5.24
C LEU A 391 17.79 -11.85 -6.28
N GLU A 392 18.12 -11.48 -7.52
CA GLU A 392 18.04 -12.38 -8.68
C GLU A 392 19.24 -13.33 -8.73
N HIS A 393 19.18 -14.43 -7.97
CA HIS A 393 20.22 -15.44 -7.97
C HIS A 393 19.69 -16.86 -7.78
N ARG A 394 19.94 -17.75 -8.75
CA ARG A 394 19.44 -19.15 -8.73
C ARG A 394 19.95 -19.96 -7.55
N VAL A 395 21.20 -19.74 -7.13
CA VAL A 395 21.77 -20.43 -5.95
C VAL A 395 21.01 -20.04 -4.69
N ILE A 396 20.64 -18.77 -4.54
CA ILE A 396 19.87 -18.29 -3.38
C ILE A 396 18.49 -18.92 -3.36
N ASN A 397 17.79 -18.94 -4.51
CA ASN A 397 16.48 -19.61 -4.58
C ASN A 397 16.58 -21.08 -4.14
N ARG A 398 17.56 -21.82 -4.67
CA ARG A 398 17.77 -23.23 -4.30
C ARG A 398 18.11 -23.39 -2.82
N PHE A 399 19.02 -22.55 -2.31
CA PHE A 399 19.42 -22.54 -0.91
C PHE A 399 18.22 -22.29 0.01
N LEU A 400 17.48 -21.21 -0.22
CA LEU A 400 16.31 -20.87 0.60
C LEU A 400 15.24 -21.97 0.49
N THR A 401 14.94 -22.46 -0.71
CA THR A 401 13.92 -23.52 -0.91
C THR A 401 14.31 -24.83 -0.22
N LEU A 402 15.60 -25.16 -0.20
CA LEU A 402 16.07 -26.39 0.42
C LEU A 402 16.10 -26.28 1.95
N TYR A 403 16.71 -25.22 2.49
CA TYR A 403 16.96 -25.11 3.93
C TYR A 403 15.89 -24.35 4.71
N GLY A 404 15.04 -23.56 4.05
CA GLY A 404 13.94 -22.87 4.71
C GLY A 404 12.63 -23.64 4.65
N LYS A 405 11.91 -23.70 5.78
CA LYS A 405 10.50 -24.07 5.84
C LYS A 405 9.69 -22.84 5.46
N TYR A 406 9.07 -22.91 4.30
CA TYR A 406 8.19 -21.86 3.80
C TYR A 406 6.78 -22.43 3.69
N GLU A 407 5.95 -22.09 4.65
CA GLU A 407 4.56 -22.46 4.61
C GLU A 407 3.78 -21.44 3.79
N LEU A 408 2.79 -21.94 3.09
CA LEU A 408 1.80 -21.09 2.46
C LEU A 408 1.01 -20.41 3.59
N SER A 409 1.40 -19.18 3.93
CA SER A 409 0.56 -18.37 4.80
C SER A 409 -0.58 -17.85 3.97
N GLN A 410 -1.69 -18.53 4.15
CA GLN A 410 -2.99 -18.14 3.72
C GLN A 410 -3.75 -17.93 5.03
N GLN A 411 -3.92 -16.70 5.48
CA GLN A 411 -5.24 -16.40 6.01
C GLN A 411 -5.97 -15.72 4.86
N PRO A 412 -6.64 -16.49 3.98
CA PRO A 412 -7.75 -15.88 3.27
C PRO A 412 -8.65 -15.32 4.38
N LEU A 413 -8.98 -14.04 4.28
CA LEU A 413 -9.84 -13.42 5.28
C LEU A 413 -11.05 -14.32 5.49
N THR A 414 -11.26 -14.70 6.74
CA THR A 414 -12.43 -15.45 7.14
C THR A 414 -13.67 -14.66 6.71
N ILE A 415 -14.77 -15.36 6.45
CA ILE A 415 -16.04 -14.71 6.15
C ILE A 415 -16.40 -13.72 7.29
N SER A 416 -16.04 -14.05 8.53
CA SER A 416 -16.20 -13.19 9.70
C SER A 416 -15.40 -11.89 9.60
N GLU A 417 -14.13 -11.92 9.21
CA GLU A 417 -13.30 -10.72 9.02
C GLU A 417 -13.78 -9.84 7.87
N ILE A 418 -14.32 -10.46 6.81
CA ILE A 418 -14.92 -9.71 5.70
C ILE A 418 -16.22 -9.03 6.15
N SER A 419 -17.07 -9.75 6.88
CA SER A 419 -18.33 -9.20 7.40
C SER A 419 -18.06 -8.06 8.40
N SER A 420 -17.09 -8.24 9.29
CA SER A 420 -16.73 -7.20 10.26
C SER A 420 -16.17 -5.94 9.57
N LEU A 421 -15.44 -6.10 8.46
CA LEU A 421 -15.01 -4.97 7.64
C LEU A 421 -16.17 -4.21 6.98
N THR A 422 -17.12 -4.92 6.39
CA THR A 422 -18.27 -4.27 5.73
C THR A 422 -19.14 -3.52 6.74
N ASP A 423 -19.32 -4.11 7.92
CA ASP A 423 -20.03 -3.46 9.03
C ASP A 423 -19.24 -2.24 9.54
N PHE A 424 -17.92 -2.39 9.68
CA PHE A 424 -17.03 -1.29 10.06
C PHE A 424 -17.08 -0.13 9.07
N TRP A 425 -17.08 -0.40 7.76
CA TRP A 425 -17.18 0.65 6.75
C TRP A 425 -18.51 1.40 6.83
N SER A 426 -19.61 0.68 7.04
CA SER A 426 -20.94 1.27 7.18
C SER A 426 -21.04 2.14 8.43
N LYS A 427 -20.58 1.62 9.58
CA LYS A 427 -20.56 2.37 10.86
C LYS A 427 -19.66 3.61 10.84
N LYS A 428 -18.57 3.62 10.07
CA LYS A 428 -17.68 4.80 9.96
C LYS A 428 -18.36 5.98 9.25
N LEU A 429 -19.47 5.75 8.53
CA LEU A 429 -20.25 6.79 7.88
C LEU A 429 -21.42 7.30 8.73
N GLU A 430 -21.87 6.53 9.72
CA GLU A 430 -22.80 6.98 10.75
C GLU A 430 -22.14 8.04 11.64
#